data_AF-U2CJP3-F1
#
_entry.id   AF-U2CJP3-F1
#
_cell.length_a   1.000
_cell.length_b   1.000
_cell.length_c   1.000
_cell.angle_alpha   90.00
_cell.angle_beta   90.00
_cell.angle_gamma   90.00
#
_symmetry.space_group_name_H-M   'P 1'
#
loop_
_entity.id
_entity.type
_entity.pdbx_description
1 polymer ?
#
loop_
_entity_poly.entity_id
_entity_poly.type
_entity_poly.pdbx_seq_one_letter_code
_entity_poly.pdbx_strand_id
1 'polypeptide(L)'
;MDKLYYCNECKRVISNGESCSYCNGSYIDELSVGAPVNVIGTKLKGKVLKIKDNTARLLIRDESNSKFIREYSGEKLRKIL
;
A
#
# COMPACT_ATOMS: atom_id res chain seq x y z
N MET A 1 -1.30 17.02 -3.33
CA MET A 1 -1.90 15.87 -2.60
C MET A 1 -1.12 14.66 -3.06
N ASP A 2 -0.28 14.08 -2.21
CA ASP A 2 0.43 12.86 -2.58
C ASP A 2 -0.57 11.71 -2.65
N LYS A 3 -0.56 11.01 -3.78
CA LYS A 3 -1.42 9.87 -4.06
C LYS A 3 -0.55 8.67 -4.33
N LEU A 4 -1.01 7.51 -3.86
CA LEU A 4 -0.46 6.23 -4.23
C LEU A 4 -1.54 5.47 -5.00
N TYR A 5 -1.08 4.58 -5.85
CA TYR A 5 -1.93 3.76 -6.69
C TYR A 5 -1.59 2.30 -6.47
N TYR A 6 -2.48 1.40 -6.86
CA TYR A 6 -2.20 -0.02 -6.89
C TYR A 6 -2.63 -0.63 -8.21
N CYS A 7 -1.85 -1.60 -8.68
CA CYS A 7 -2.22 -2.37 -9.85
C CYS A 7 -3.31 -3.38 -9.50
N ASN A 8 -4.36 -3.48 -10.29
CA ASN A 8 -5.42 -4.46 -10.04
C ASN A 8 -4.99 -5.92 -10.27
N GLU A 9 -3.98 -6.14 -11.10
CA GLU A 9 -3.50 -7.48 -11.44
C GLU A 9 -2.50 -8.00 -10.40
N CYS A 10 -1.38 -7.30 -10.20
CA CYS A 10 -0.34 -7.74 -9.26
C CYS A 10 -0.53 -7.23 -7.82
N LYS A 11 -1.48 -6.30 -7.62
CA LYS A 11 -1.76 -5.63 -6.33
C LYS A 11 -0.60 -4.82 -5.75
N ARG A 12 0.53 -4.66 -6.45
CA ARG A 12 1.64 -3.81 -5.98
C ARG A 12 1.21 -2.35 -5.95
N VAL A 13 1.65 -1.65 -4.92
CA VAL A 13 1.44 -0.21 -4.79
C VAL A 13 2.57 0.52 -5.52
N ILE A 14 2.19 1.53 -6.29
CA ILE A 14 3.05 2.32 -7.17
C ILE A 14 2.72 3.80 -7.00
N SER A 15 3.68 4.65 -7.32
CA SER A 15 3.53 6.10 -7.29
C SER A 15 2.94 6.66 -8.58
N ASN A 16 3.11 5.94 -9.70
CA ASN A 16 2.57 6.33 -11.00
C ASN A 16 1.16 5.76 -11.19
N GLY A 17 0.22 6.61 -11.61
CA GLY A 17 -1.16 6.22 -11.90
C GLY A 17 -1.38 5.67 -13.32
N GLU A 18 -0.38 5.73 -14.20
CA GLU A 18 -0.56 5.38 -15.62
C GLU A 18 -0.47 3.88 -15.90
N SER A 19 0.54 3.21 -15.37
CA SER A 19 0.79 1.80 -15.67
C SER A 19 1.62 1.12 -14.58
N CYS A 20 1.47 -0.20 -14.47
CA CYS A 20 2.25 -0.96 -13.50
C CYS A 20 3.63 -1.29 -14.06
N SER A 21 4.67 -0.70 -13.47
CA SER A 21 6.07 -0.97 -13.83
C SER A 21 6.52 -2.43 -13.59
N TYR A 22 5.68 -3.26 -12.95
CA TYR A 22 6.04 -4.64 -12.58
C TYR A 22 5.38 -5.70 -13.45
N CYS A 23 4.13 -5.50 -13.88
CA CYS A 23 3.41 -6.46 -14.70
C CYS A 23 2.91 -5.88 -16.03
N ASN A 24 3.28 -4.63 -16.35
CA ASN A 24 2.79 -3.87 -17.51
C ASN A 24 1.26 -3.77 -17.59
N GLY A 25 0.59 -3.94 -16.44
CA GLY A 25 -0.85 -3.81 -16.33
C GLY A 25 -1.31 -2.36 -16.47
N SER A 26 -2.37 -2.16 -17.24
CA SER A 26 -2.98 -0.85 -17.48
C SER A 26 -4.06 -0.50 -16.45
N TYR A 27 -4.52 -1.47 -15.67
CA TYR A 27 -5.59 -1.29 -14.69
C TYR A 27 -5.01 -0.85 -13.35
N ILE A 28 -4.89 0.45 -13.17
CA ILE A 28 -4.36 1.09 -11.97
C ILE A 28 -5.48 1.85 -11.25
N ASP A 29 -5.64 1.56 -9.95
CA ASP A 29 -6.60 2.24 -9.08
C ASP A 29 -5.89 3.07 -8.01
N GLU A 30 -6.55 4.11 -7.52
CA GLU A 30 -6.05 4.90 -6.40
C GLU A 30 -6.10 4.13 -5.08
N LEU A 31 -5.01 4.16 -4.31
CA LEU A 31 -4.96 3.59 -2.97
C LEU A 31 -5.67 4.51 -1.97
N SER A 32 -6.90 4.17 -1.62
CA SER A 32 -7.68 4.95 -0.66
C SER A 32 -7.18 4.80 0.78
N VAL A 33 -7.39 5.84 1.59
CA VAL A 33 -7.22 5.76 3.05
C VAL A 33 -8.20 4.72 3.61
N GLY A 34 -7.73 3.91 4.55
CA GLY A 34 -8.46 2.78 5.12
C GLY A 34 -8.28 1.46 4.37
N ALA A 35 -7.70 1.50 3.16
CA ALA A 35 -7.41 0.30 2.38
C ALA A 35 -6.52 -0.67 3.16
N PRO A 36 -6.86 -1.96 3.22
CA PRO A 36 -5.99 -2.97 3.79
C PRO A 36 -4.84 -3.27 2.82
N VAL A 37 -3.61 -3.31 3.36
CA VAL A 37 -2.37 -3.56 2.65
C VAL A 37 -1.47 -4.49 3.47
N ASN A 38 -0.55 -5.18 2.79
CA ASN A 38 0.54 -5.90 3.43
C ASN A 38 1.89 -5.32 3.01
N VAL A 39 2.90 -5.49 3.86
CA VAL A 39 4.27 -5.07 3.55
C VAL A 39 5.00 -6.24 2.90
N ILE A 40 5.48 -6.03 1.67
CA ILE A 40 6.19 -7.02 0.86
C ILE A 40 7.44 -7.49 1.62
N GLY A 41 7.68 -8.80 1.63
CA GLY A 41 8.80 -9.41 2.35
C GLY A 41 8.57 -9.60 3.86
N THR A 42 7.37 -9.26 4.37
CA THR A 42 7.03 -9.46 5.78
C THR A 42 5.64 -10.08 5.93
N LYS A 43 5.33 -10.59 7.13
CA LYS A 43 3.98 -11.04 7.51
C LYS A 43 3.08 -9.88 7.98
N LEU A 44 3.58 -8.65 7.97
CA LEU A 44 2.86 -7.49 8.50
C LEU A 44 1.72 -7.08 7.56
N LYS A 45 0.53 -6.97 8.13
CA LYS A 45 -0.67 -6.48 7.47
C LYS A 45 -1.22 -5.30 8.25
N GLY A 46 -1.72 -4.30 7.53
CA GLY A 46 -2.23 -3.09 8.14
C GLY A 46 -3.25 -2.38 7.27
N LYS A 47 -3.75 -1.26 7.77
CA LYS A 47 -4.63 -0.36 7.01
C LYS A 47 -3.91 0.96 6.76
N VAL A 48 -4.07 1.51 5.57
CA VAL A 48 -3.56 2.85 5.24
C VAL A 48 -4.26 3.88 6.12
N LEU A 49 -3.50 4.68 6.86
CA LEU A 49 -4.01 5.81 7.64
C LEU A 49 -3.84 7.13 6.92
N LYS A 50 -2.70 7.31 6.26
CA LYS A 50 -2.34 8.56 5.57
C LYS A 50 -1.31 8.28 4.49
N ILE A 51 -1.38 9.03 3.40
CA ILE A 51 -0.39 9.02 2.33
C ILE A 51 0.30 10.40 2.32
N LYS A 52 1.63 10.40 2.26
CA LYS A 52 2.46 11.62 2.25
C LYS A 52 3.81 11.30 1.62
N ASP A 53 4.33 12.18 0.76
CA ASP A 53 5.69 12.07 0.20
C ASP A 53 6.00 10.66 -0.38
N ASN A 54 5.06 10.09 -1.15
CA ASN A 54 5.17 8.75 -1.74
C ASN A 54 5.28 7.57 -0.74
N THR A 55 4.99 7.84 0.52
CA THR A 55 4.90 6.85 1.60
C THR A 55 3.47 6.74 2.11
N ALA A 56 3.13 5.57 2.66
CA ALA A 56 1.89 5.37 3.40
C ALA A 56 2.20 5.04 4.85
N ARG A 57 1.53 5.75 5.75
CA ARG A 57 1.43 5.37 7.16
C ARG A 57 0.41 4.27 7.29
N LEU A 58 0.82 3.17 7.89
CA LEU A 58 0.00 2.00 8.13
C LEU A 58 -0.31 1.86 9.61
N LEU A 59 -1.58 1.58 9.92
CA LEU A 59 -1.99 1.03 11.20
C LEU A 59 -1.83 -0.48 11.13
N ILE A 60 -0.84 -1.01 11.84
CA ILE A 60 -0.57 -2.45 11.91
C ILE A 60 -1.03 -2.96 13.27
N ARG A 61 -1.54 -4.19 13.29
CA ARG A 61 -1.83 -4.93 14.51
C ARG A 61 -0.84 -6.07 14.63
N ASP A 62 -0.20 -6.14 15.79
CA ASP A 62 0.67 -7.27 16.13
C ASP A 62 -0.16 -8.51 16.53
N GLU A 63 0.50 -9.65 16.70
CA GLU A 63 -0.11 -10.90 17.21
C GLU A 63 -0.69 -10.70 18.62
N SER A 64 -0.09 -9.81 19.42
CA SER A 64 -0.61 -9.42 20.73
C SER A 64 -1.80 -8.43 20.67
N ASN A 65 -2.38 -8.18 19.48
CA ASN A 65 -3.44 -7.21 19.22
C ASN A 65 -3.09 -5.74 19.54
N SER A 66 -1.81 -5.46 19.82
CA SER A 66 -1.27 -4.11 19.98
C SER A 66 -1.28 -3.37 18.65
N LYS A 67 -1.77 -2.12 18.66
CA LYS A 67 -1.79 -1.24 17.48
C LYS A 67 -0.55 -0.37 17.45
N PHE A 68 0.13 -0.34 16.32
CA PHE A 68 1.24 0.59 16.10
C PHE A 68 1.17 1.20 14.71
N ILE A 69 1.78 2.37 14.57
CA ILE A 69 1.84 3.11 13.31
C ILE A 69 3.26 3.01 12.77
N ARG A 70 3.40 2.60 11.52
CA ARG A 70 4.67 2.62 10.80
C ARG A 70 4.49 3.20 9.41
N GLU A 71 5.54 3.83 8.92
CA GLU A 71 5.58 4.43 7.60
C GLU A 71 6.38 3.52 6.65
N TYR A 72 5.83 3.31 5.46
CA TYR A 72 6.45 2.48 4.43
C TYR A 72 6.33 3.16 3.07
N SER A 73 7.38 3.06 2.26
CA SER A 73 7.35 3.45 0.86
C SER A 73 6.26 2.68 0.11
N GLY A 74 5.53 3.34 -0.79
CA GLY A 74 4.50 2.69 -1.60
C GLY A 74 4.99 1.41 -2.29
N GLU A 75 6.21 1.42 -2.81
CA GLU A 75 6.82 0.26 -3.49
C GLU A 75 6.97 -1.00 -2.61
N LYS A 76 7.04 -0.82 -1.29
CA LYS A 76 7.10 -1.93 -0.32
C LYS A 76 5.72 -2.44 0.10
N LEU A 77 4.65 -1.87 -0.46
CA LEU A 77 3.28 -2.19 -0.12
C LEU A 77 2.59 -2.96 -1.24
N ARG A 78 1.68 -3.83 -0.81
CA ARG A 78 0.80 -4.56 -1.70
C ARG A 78 -0.62 -4.50 -1.15
N LYS A 79 -1.57 -4.14 -2.00
CA LYS A 79 -3.00 -4.13 -1.68
C LYS A 79 -3.45 -5.56 -1.43
N ILE A 80 -4.25 -5.75 -0.39
CA ILE A 80 -4.97 -7.01 -0.12
C ILE A 80 -6.46 -6.72 -0.16
N LEU A 81 -7.28 -7.69 -0.57
CA LEU A 81 -8.73 -7.55 -0.67
C LEU A 81 -9.35 -7.30 0.71
#